data_AF-A0A522X8L6-F1
#
_entry.id   AF-A0A522X8L6-F1
#
_cell.length_a   1.000
_cell.length_b   1.000
_cell.length_c   1.000
_cell.angle_alpha   90.00
_cell.angle_beta   90.00
_cell.angle_gamma   90.00
#
_symmetry.space_group_name_H-M   'P 1'
#
loop_
_entity.id
_entity.type
_entity.pdbx_description
1 polymer ?
#
loop_
_entity_poly.entity_id
_entity_poly.type
_entity_poly.pdbx_seq_one_letter_code
_entity_poly.pdbx_strand_id
1 'polypeptide(L)'
;MAKRSTTELAFSAIRIEGGLLAADFLGCVARFEATGQTEADYDIPKGLKLRDEIGRYWKIALNLWQDFQAGRQRTDHDAHSFTGKDFLEPFCRHVLGFTDIQAIGQVTLAERIFPIGYQAVAGQVPLVFA
;
A
#
# COMPACT_ATOMS: atom_id res chain seq x y z
N MET A 1 -34.36 -6.73 -13.12
CA MET A 1 -32.94 -7.11 -13.10
C MET A 1 -32.12 -5.90 -13.51
N ALA A 2 -31.34 -5.31 -12.60
CA ALA A 2 -30.51 -4.15 -12.92
C ALA A 2 -29.33 -4.60 -13.79
N LYS A 3 -29.23 -4.05 -15.01
CA LYS A 3 -28.15 -4.32 -15.95
C LYS A 3 -26.87 -3.72 -15.37
N ARG A 4 -26.00 -4.57 -14.81
CA ARG A 4 -24.68 -4.19 -14.31
C ARG A 4 -23.84 -3.77 -15.52
N SER A 5 -23.73 -2.47 -15.78
CA SER A 5 -22.87 -1.95 -16.84
C SER A 5 -21.43 -2.02 -16.36
N THR A 6 -20.71 -3.04 -16.79
CA THR A 6 -19.25 -3.10 -16.61
C THR A 6 -18.66 -2.10 -17.60
N THR A 7 -18.41 -0.86 -17.17
CA THR A 7 -17.59 0.06 -17.95
C THR A 7 -16.19 -0.54 -17.99
N GLU A 8 -15.76 -0.97 -19.16
CA GLU A 8 -14.44 -1.54 -19.38
C GLU A 8 -13.42 -0.43 -19.19
N LEU A 9 -12.81 -0.39 -18.01
CA LEU A 9 -11.76 0.55 -17.66
C LEU A 9 -10.53 0.26 -18.53
N ALA A 10 -9.79 1.28 -18.94
CA ALA A 10 -8.46 1.13 -19.56
C ALA A 10 -7.40 0.50 -18.62
N PHE A 11 -7.82 0.03 -17.44
CA PHE A 11 -6.99 -0.51 -16.38
C PHE A 11 -7.32 -1.99 -16.19
N SER A 12 -6.44 -2.87 -16.64
CA SER A 12 -6.60 -4.33 -16.51
C SER A 12 -6.53 -4.83 -15.06
N ALA A 13 -5.92 -4.04 -14.17
CA ALA A 13 -5.72 -4.36 -12.76
C ALA A 13 -6.74 -3.70 -11.81
N ILE A 14 -7.69 -2.90 -12.32
CA ILE A 14 -8.65 -2.14 -11.48
C ILE A 14 -10.08 -2.53 -11.82
N ARG A 15 -10.88 -2.73 -10.77
CA ARG A 15 -12.33 -2.96 -10.87
C ARG A 15 -13.06 -2.00 -9.94
N ILE A 16 -14.12 -1.36 -10.44
CA ILE A 16 -15.04 -0.56 -9.63
C ILE A 16 -16.12 -1.48 -9.06
N GLU A 17 -16.25 -1.47 -7.73
CA GLU A 17 -17.33 -2.16 -7.02
C GLU A 17 -18.29 -1.15 -6.39
N GLY A 18 -19.58 -1.46 -6.37
CA GLY A 18 -20.61 -0.64 -5.71
C GLY A 18 -20.89 0.72 -6.34
N GLY A 19 -20.25 1.08 -7.47
CA GLY A 19 -20.52 2.32 -8.20
C GLY A 19 -20.15 3.61 -7.45
N LEU A 20 -19.33 3.52 -6.38
CA LEU A 20 -18.93 4.66 -5.56
C LEU A 20 -18.06 5.67 -6.33
N LEU A 21 -17.26 5.19 -7.28
CA LEU A 21 -16.40 5.99 -8.14
C LEU A 21 -16.86 5.85 -9.59
N ALA A 22 -17.02 6.97 -10.29
CA ALA A 22 -17.30 6.96 -11.72
C ALA A 22 -16.07 6.47 -12.51
N ALA A 23 -16.28 5.73 -13.60
CA ALA A 23 -15.19 5.26 -14.45
C ALA A 23 -14.33 6.41 -15.01
N ASP A 24 -14.96 7.52 -15.40
CA ASP A 24 -14.26 8.71 -15.92
C ASP A 24 -13.38 9.37 -14.87
N PHE A 25 -13.72 9.25 -13.58
CA PHE A 25 -12.90 9.76 -12.50
C PHE A 25 -11.56 9.03 -12.41
N LEU A 26 -11.52 7.72 -12.65
CA LEU A 26 -10.25 6.98 -12.72
C LEU A 26 -9.39 7.45 -13.89
N GLY A 27 -10.01 7.80 -15.03
CA GLY A 27 -9.31 8.41 -16.16
C GLY A 27 -8.70 9.77 -15.80
N CYS A 28 -9.45 10.61 -15.08
CA CYS A 28 -8.98 11.91 -14.56
C CYS A 28 -7.77 11.74 -13.64
N VAL A 29 -7.85 10.83 -12.67
CA VAL A 29 -6.74 10.52 -11.74
C VAL A 29 -5.50 10.05 -12.50
N ALA A 30 -5.65 9.16 -13.49
CA ALA A 30 -4.52 8.64 -14.26
C ALA A 30 -3.83 9.71 -15.14
N ARG A 31 -4.57 10.74 -15.56
CA ARG A 31 -4.03 11.90 -16.27
C ARG A 31 -3.47 12.99 -15.34
N PHE A 32 -3.55 12.81 -14.02
CA PHE A 32 -3.16 13.81 -13.02
C PHE A 32 -4.00 15.10 -13.11
N GLU A 33 -5.29 14.95 -13.45
CA GLU A 33 -6.24 16.06 -13.56
C GLU A 33 -7.10 16.22 -12.29
N ALA A 34 -7.00 15.29 -11.33
CA ALA A 34 -7.76 15.38 -10.09
C ALA A 34 -7.07 16.28 -9.06
N THR A 35 -7.86 16.79 -8.11
CA THR A 35 -7.35 17.54 -6.96
C THR A 35 -6.50 16.66 -6.06
N GLY A 36 -5.46 17.23 -5.44
CA GLY A 36 -4.60 16.49 -4.50
C GLY A 36 -3.54 15.61 -5.18
N GLN A 37 -3.15 15.93 -6.41
CA GLN A 37 -2.14 15.20 -7.20
C GLN A 37 -0.88 16.03 -7.49
N THR A 38 -0.62 17.06 -6.71
CA THR A 38 0.63 17.83 -6.81
C THR A 38 1.76 17.13 -6.07
N GLU A 39 3.00 17.50 -6.37
CA GLU A 39 4.17 16.99 -5.64
C GLU A 39 4.09 17.28 -4.13
N ALA A 40 3.54 18.44 -3.74
CA ALA A 40 3.41 18.83 -2.35
C ALA A 40 2.37 17.99 -1.59
N ASP A 41 1.33 17.50 -2.26
CA ASP A 41 0.30 16.67 -1.63
C ASP A 41 0.83 15.29 -1.17
N TYR A 42 2.02 14.90 -1.66
CA TYR A 42 2.68 13.63 -1.36
C TYR A 42 4.08 13.80 -0.76
N ASP A 43 4.41 14.99 -0.23
CA ASP A 43 5.72 15.32 0.34
C ASP A 43 6.91 15.04 -0.60
N ILE A 44 6.71 15.17 -1.91
CA ILE A 44 7.75 14.93 -2.91
C ILE A 44 8.77 16.09 -2.89
N PRO A 45 10.08 15.80 -2.75
CA PRO A 45 11.12 16.83 -2.73
C PRO A 45 11.10 17.74 -3.97
N LYS A 46 11.44 19.02 -3.75
CA LYS A 46 11.54 20.00 -4.85
C LYS A 46 12.52 19.52 -5.91
N GLY A 47 12.10 19.63 -7.18
CA GLY A 47 12.89 19.18 -8.33
C GLY A 47 12.61 17.75 -8.78
N LEU A 48 11.85 16.97 -8.00
CA LEU A 48 11.35 15.66 -8.41
C LEU A 48 9.91 15.76 -8.94
N LYS A 49 9.47 14.72 -9.65
CA LYS A 49 8.13 14.60 -10.21
C LYS A 49 7.39 13.44 -9.57
N LEU A 50 6.13 13.66 -9.20
CA LEU A 50 5.28 12.63 -8.60
C LEU A 50 5.19 11.38 -9.48
N ARG A 51 5.10 11.55 -10.80
CA ARG A 51 5.07 10.42 -11.76
C ARG A 51 6.33 9.56 -11.72
N ASP A 52 7.51 10.19 -11.59
CA ASP A 52 8.78 9.46 -11.52
C ASP A 52 8.91 8.72 -10.20
N GLU A 53 8.45 9.35 -9.11
CA GLU A 53 8.42 8.75 -7.77
C GLU A 53 7.46 7.56 -7.69
N ILE A 54 6.27 7.64 -8.33
CA ILE A 54 5.37 6.49 -8.48
C ILE A 54 6.08 5.34 -9.19
N GLY A 55 6.80 5.63 -10.28
CA GLY A 55 7.60 4.64 -10.99
C GLY A 55 8.71 4.02 -10.13
N ARG A 56 9.37 4.84 -9.29
CA ARG A 56 10.38 4.39 -8.34
C ARG A 56 9.79 3.46 -7.28
N TYR A 57 8.70 3.87 -6.62
CA TYR A 57 8.02 3.06 -5.61
C TYR A 57 7.48 1.76 -6.17
N TRP A 58 6.94 1.77 -7.39
CA TRP A 58 6.51 0.55 -8.09
C TRP A 58 7.67 -0.44 -8.30
N LYS A 59 8.85 0.04 -8.72
CA LYS A 59 10.04 -0.83 -8.89
C LYS A 59 10.49 -1.44 -7.57
N ILE A 60 10.47 -0.66 -6.48
CA ILE A 60 10.80 -1.15 -5.13
C ILE A 60 9.80 -2.24 -4.73
N ALA A 61 8.50 -1.97 -4.87
CA ALA A 61 7.43 -2.92 -4.57
C ALA A 61 7.55 -4.22 -5.37
N LEU A 62 7.87 -4.12 -6.66
CA LEU A 62 8.02 -5.27 -7.55
C LEU A 62 9.20 -6.16 -7.12
N ASN A 63 10.34 -5.57 -6.77
CA ASN A 63 11.50 -6.33 -6.28
C ASN A 63 11.17 -7.04 -4.95
N LEU A 64 10.60 -6.31 -3.98
CA LEU A 64 10.15 -6.90 -2.71
C LEU A 64 9.19 -8.08 -2.92
N TRP A 65 8.26 -7.94 -3.87
CA TRP A 65 7.31 -8.99 -4.21
C TRP A 65 8.00 -10.20 -4.86
N GLN A 66 8.98 -10.00 -5.74
CA GLN A 66 9.73 -11.09 -6.37
C GLN A 66 10.53 -11.89 -5.34
N ASP A 67 11.22 -11.19 -4.44
CA ASP A 67 11.99 -11.80 -3.35
C ASP A 67 11.06 -12.59 -2.41
N PHE A 68 9.93 -11.99 -2.03
CA PHE A 68 8.91 -12.66 -1.23
C PHE A 68 8.32 -13.89 -1.93
N GLN A 69 8.01 -13.80 -3.23
CA GLN A 69 7.47 -14.91 -4.01
C GLN A 69 8.42 -16.10 -4.10
N ALA A 70 9.73 -15.85 -4.21
CA ALA A 70 10.73 -16.90 -4.17
C ALA A 70 10.88 -17.48 -2.75
N GLY A 71 10.95 -16.62 -1.73
CA GLY A 71 11.18 -17.02 -0.36
C GLY A 71 10.01 -17.80 0.25
N ARG A 72 8.76 -17.41 0.00
CA ARG A 72 7.56 -18.04 0.58
C ARG A 72 7.33 -19.49 0.17
N GLN A 73 8.04 -19.99 -0.85
CA GLN A 73 8.00 -21.40 -1.27
C GLN A 73 8.92 -22.28 -0.43
N ARG A 74 9.80 -21.67 0.36
CA ARG A 74 10.75 -22.38 1.21
C ARG A 74 10.09 -22.79 2.52
N THR A 75 10.52 -23.91 3.06
CA THR A 75 10.03 -24.45 4.34
C THR A 75 11.11 -24.48 5.42
N ASP A 76 12.28 -23.90 5.15
CA ASP A 76 13.42 -23.85 6.07
C ASP A 76 13.44 -22.58 6.94
N HIS A 77 12.39 -21.75 6.85
CA HIS A 77 12.19 -20.59 7.70
C HIS A 77 10.75 -20.51 8.25
N ASP A 78 10.55 -19.67 9.26
CA ASP A 78 9.21 -19.34 9.75
C ASP A 78 8.50 -18.41 8.75
N ALA A 79 7.44 -18.91 8.11
CA ALA A 79 6.72 -18.20 7.06
C ALA A 79 6.09 -16.89 7.55
N HIS A 80 5.63 -16.87 8.81
CA HIS A 80 5.02 -15.68 9.42
C HIS A 80 6.07 -14.58 9.63
N SER A 81 7.19 -14.90 10.28
CA SER A 81 8.31 -13.96 10.45
C SER A 81 8.86 -13.48 9.11
N PHE A 82 8.98 -14.37 8.11
CA PHE A 82 9.44 -13.99 6.77
C PHE A 82 8.49 -13.00 6.09
N THR A 83 7.18 -13.28 6.12
CA THR A 83 6.16 -12.37 5.55
C THR A 83 6.19 -11.00 6.23
N GLY A 84 6.24 -10.98 7.56
CA GLY A 84 6.25 -9.73 8.33
C GLY A 84 7.51 -8.90 8.12
N LYS A 85 8.70 -9.51 8.32
CA LYS A 85 9.97 -8.78 8.37
C LYS A 85 10.60 -8.55 7.01
N ASP A 86 10.48 -9.51 6.09
CA ASP A 86 11.19 -9.46 4.81
C ASP A 86 10.30 -8.90 3.69
N PHE A 87 8.98 -8.81 3.89
CA PHE A 87 8.06 -8.25 2.90
C PHE A 87 7.24 -7.07 3.44
N LEU A 88 6.38 -7.29 4.44
CA LEU A 88 5.38 -6.29 4.85
C LEU A 88 5.99 -5.05 5.49
N GLU A 89 6.98 -5.21 6.39
CA GLU A 89 7.68 -4.07 7.02
C GLU A 89 8.44 -3.23 5.98
N PRO A 90 9.28 -3.81 5.10
CA PRO A 90 9.97 -3.04 4.05
C PRO A 90 9.01 -2.39 3.07
N PHE A 91 7.91 -3.08 2.72
CA PHE A 91 6.89 -2.53 1.84
C PHE A 91 6.23 -1.29 2.45
N CYS A 92 5.81 -1.38 3.71
CA CYS A 92 5.26 -0.25 4.45
C CYS A 92 6.25 0.92 4.52
N ARG A 93 7.51 0.63 4.90
CA ARG A 93 8.54 1.65 5.07
C ARG A 93 8.92 2.34 3.77
N HIS A 94 9.18 1.56 2.72
CA HIS A 94 9.83 2.05 1.50
C HIS A 94 8.87 2.33 0.35
N VAL A 95 7.66 1.77 0.36
CA VAL A 95 6.66 1.94 -0.71
C VAL A 95 5.51 2.81 -0.23
N LEU A 96 4.98 2.56 0.96
CA LEU A 96 3.84 3.33 1.52
C LEU A 96 4.27 4.61 2.26
N GLY A 97 5.57 4.84 2.43
CA GLY A 97 6.08 6.05 3.09
C GLY A 97 5.98 6.04 4.61
N PHE A 98 5.74 4.87 5.23
CA PHE A 98 5.72 4.70 6.69
C PHE A 98 7.14 4.66 7.25
N THR A 99 7.88 5.75 7.03
CA THR A 99 9.32 5.85 7.33
C THR A 99 9.65 5.66 8.81
N ASP A 100 8.70 5.95 9.69
CA ASP A 100 8.77 5.84 11.15
C ASP A 100 8.12 4.56 11.70
N ILE A 101 7.85 3.57 10.84
CA ILE A 101 7.27 2.29 11.27
C ILE A 101 8.11 1.68 12.40
N GLN A 102 7.43 1.27 13.47
CA GLN A 102 8.03 0.73 14.68
C GLN A 102 7.19 -0.43 15.24
N ALA A 103 7.86 -1.43 15.80
CA ALA A 103 7.22 -2.54 16.48
C ALA A 103 6.74 -2.09 17.87
N ILE A 104 5.47 -2.41 18.21
CA ILE A 104 4.84 -2.10 19.49
C ILE A 104 4.33 -3.36 20.21
N GLY A 105 4.41 -4.52 19.56
CA GLY A 105 4.03 -5.82 20.12
C GLY A 105 2.51 -6.04 20.15
N GLN A 106 1.80 -5.32 21.03
CA GLN A 106 0.35 -5.41 21.16
C GLN A 106 -0.23 -4.15 21.78
N VAL A 107 -1.49 -3.86 21.49
CA VAL A 107 -2.21 -2.74 22.08
C VAL A 107 -3.25 -3.27 23.07
N THR A 108 -3.23 -2.74 24.29
CA THR A 108 -4.26 -3.04 25.31
C THR A 108 -5.22 -1.87 25.44
N LEU A 109 -6.52 -2.12 25.24
CA LEU A 109 -7.58 -1.12 25.37
C LEU A 109 -8.76 -1.72 26.13
N ALA A 110 -9.15 -1.09 27.25
CA ALA A 110 -10.24 -1.55 28.11
C ALA A 110 -10.14 -3.07 28.43
N GLU A 111 -8.97 -3.49 28.90
CA GLU A 111 -8.64 -4.90 29.25
C GLU A 111 -8.62 -5.89 28.07
N ARG A 112 -8.84 -5.41 26.84
CA ARG A 112 -8.76 -6.24 25.62
C ARG A 112 -7.41 -6.06 24.94
N ILE A 113 -6.84 -7.19 24.50
CA ILE A 113 -5.58 -7.23 23.77
C ILE A 113 -5.90 -7.27 22.27
N PHE A 114 -5.27 -6.36 21.52
CA PHE A 114 -5.34 -6.29 20.07
C PHE A 114 -3.96 -6.64 19.49
N PRO A 115 -3.89 -7.56 18.50
CA PRO A 115 -2.63 -7.99 17.88
C PRO A 115 -2.09 -6.95 16.88
N ILE A 116 -1.99 -5.70 17.30
CA ILE A 116 -1.40 -4.60 16.54
C ILE A 116 0.10 -4.63 16.84
N GLY A 117 0.84 -5.29 15.96
CA GLY A 117 2.28 -5.51 16.14
C GLY A 117 3.13 -4.28 15.84
N TYR A 118 2.64 -3.36 15.00
CA TYR A 118 3.38 -2.21 14.51
C TYR A 118 2.52 -0.94 14.48
N GLN A 119 3.17 0.20 14.47
CA GLN A 119 2.53 1.50 14.19
C GLN A 119 3.43 2.37 13.31
N ALA A 120 2.83 3.32 12.60
CA ALA A 120 3.51 4.33 11.80
C ALA A 120 2.78 5.68 11.89
N VAL A 121 3.36 6.71 11.27
CA VAL A 121 2.80 8.07 11.18
C VAL A 121 2.53 8.63 12.58
N ALA A 122 3.57 8.67 13.41
CA ALA A 122 3.51 9.11 14.81
C ALA A 122 2.43 8.37 15.63
N GLY A 123 2.19 7.09 15.34
CA GLY A 123 1.22 6.24 16.02
C GLY A 123 -0.22 6.35 15.50
N GLN A 124 -0.46 7.09 14.42
CA GLN A 124 -1.79 7.25 13.84
C GLN A 124 -2.20 6.06 12.97
N VAL A 125 -1.24 5.31 12.44
CA VAL A 125 -1.50 4.15 11.57
C VAL A 125 -1.15 2.87 12.32
N PRO A 126 -2.14 2.14 12.87
CA PRO A 126 -1.93 0.80 13.43
C PRO A 126 -1.76 -0.23 12.30
N LEU A 127 -0.78 -1.12 12.44
CA LEU A 127 -0.44 -2.11 11.43
C LEU A 127 -0.45 -3.52 12.04
N VAL A 128 -1.10 -4.43 11.31
CA VAL A 128 -1.18 -5.86 11.64
C VAL A 128 -0.57 -6.63 10.48
N PHE A 129 0.45 -7.44 10.79
CA PHE A 129 1.03 -8.40 9.85
C PHE A 129 0.55 -9.80 10.27
N ALA A 130 0.00 -10.54 9.32
CA ALA A 130 -0.61 -11.85 9.52
C ALA A 130 -0.16 -12.84 8.43
#